data_AF-A0A1G2YN64-F1
#
_entry.id   AF-A0A1G2YN64-F1
#
_cell.length_a   1.000
_cell.length_b   1.000
_cell.length_c   1.000
_cell.angle_alpha   90.00
_cell.angle_beta   90.00
_cell.angle_gamma   90.00
#
_symmetry.space_group_name_H-M   'P 1'
#
loop_
_entity.id
_entity.type
_entity.pdbx_description
1 polymer ?
#
loop_
_entity_poly.entity_id
_entity_poly.type
_entity_poly.pdbx_seq_one_letter_code
_entity_poly.pdbx_strand_id
1 'polypeptide(L)'
;MDAIFEYFSRLATYNPLIVIIELLLIGLVVYWAVNFLEGTRGERLFRGIIILLLSGSMILKLVISRFDFARLQYLYGFFLILVLIIAVAAFQPEIRRMLIRIGQAGSFGSSSHHQLTHTVEETISAVIAMSKKKTGAIIVIERRVALGEFTEMGVKIDARVKAALLITIFYPGTALHDLAVVIHGDRIIA
;
A
#
# COMPACT_ATOMS: atom_id res chain seq x y z
N MET A 1 -6.78 14.66 -37.80
CA MET A 1 -6.34 13.27 -38.10
C MET A 1 -4.83 13.20 -38.32
N ASP A 2 -4.19 14.34 -38.59
CA ASP A 2 -2.75 14.45 -38.89
C ASP A 2 -1.85 14.14 -37.70
N ALA A 3 -2.27 14.50 -36.47
CA ALA A 3 -1.51 14.20 -35.25
C ALA A 3 -1.32 12.69 -34.99
N ILE A 4 -2.27 11.84 -35.42
CA ILE A 4 -2.18 10.38 -35.26
C ILE A 4 -1.25 9.80 -36.33
N PHE A 5 -1.31 10.32 -37.56
CA PHE A 5 -0.41 9.94 -38.66
C PHE A 5 1.04 10.41 -38.41
N GLU A 6 1.21 11.57 -37.78
CA GLU A 6 2.49 12.10 -37.36
C GLU A 6 3.08 11.28 -36.19
N TYR A 7 2.24 10.80 -35.26
CA TYR A 7 2.66 9.88 -34.21
C TYR A 7 3.13 8.52 -34.79
N PHE A 8 2.40 7.97 -35.77
CA PHE A 8 2.75 6.71 -36.44
C PHE A 8 4.01 6.81 -37.31
N SER A 9 4.23 7.92 -38.00
CA SER A 9 5.45 8.14 -38.81
C SER A 9 6.69 8.40 -37.94
N ARG A 10 6.54 9.05 -36.77
CA ARG A 10 7.61 9.17 -35.77
C ARG A 10 7.97 7.82 -35.14
N LEU A 11 6.98 6.95 -34.88
CA LEU A 11 7.20 5.57 -34.42
C LEU A 11 7.93 4.72 -35.48
N ALA A 12 7.64 4.90 -36.76
CA ALA A 12 8.28 4.17 -37.86
C ALA A 12 9.76 4.54 -38.09
N THR A 13 10.23 5.66 -37.54
CA THR A 13 11.64 6.10 -37.62
C THR A 13 12.48 5.52 -36.47
N TYR A 14 11.84 5.11 -35.37
CA TYR A 14 12.50 4.48 -34.23
C TYR A 14 12.76 3.00 -34.52
N ASN A 15 13.90 2.51 -34.04
CA ASN A 15 14.22 1.09 -34.14
C ASN A 15 13.15 0.27 -33.38
N PRO A 16 12.41 -0.63 -34.04
CA PRO A 16 11.29 -1.34 -33.42
C PRO A 16 11.71 -2.12 -32.17
N LEU A 17 12.96 -2.56 -32.08
CA LEU A 17 13.50 -3.20 -30.87
C LEU A 17 13.56 -2.24 -29.68
N ILE A 18 13.91 -0.97 -29.88
CA ILE A 18 13.95 0.05 -28.83
C ILE A 18 12.53 0.33 -28.34
N VAL A 19 11.57 0.50 -29.26
CA VAL A 19 10.16 0.73 -28.91
C VAL A 19 9.58 -0.42 -28.11
N ILE A 20 9.89 -1.67 -28.48
CA ILE A 20 9.44 -2.86 -27.73
C ILE A 20 10.04 -2.88 -26.33
N ILE A 21 11.34 -2.59 -26.18
CA ILE A 21 12.00 -2.54 -24.87
C ILE A 21 11.41 -1.43 -24.01
N GLU A 22 11.20 -0.24 -24.57
CA GLU A 22 10.59 0.90 -23.87
C GLU A 22 9.17 0.57 -23.40
N LEU A 23 8.34 -0.03 -24.27
CA LEU A 23 6.97 -0.36 -23.96
C LEU A 23 6.88 -1.49 -22.92
N LEU A 24 7.80 -2.45 -22.96
CA LEU A 24 7.94 -3.49 -21.94
C LEU A 24 8.37 -2.89 -20.60
N LEU A 25 9.35 -1.99 -20.60
CA LEU A 25 9.85 -1.34 -19.38
C LEU A 25 8.76 -0.44 -18.75
N ILE A 26 8.07 0.37 -19.55
CA ILE A 26 6.92 1.17 -19.09
C ILE A 26 5.83 0.23 -18.57
N GLY A 27 5.51 -0.84 -19.30
CA GLY A 27 4.51 -1.83 -18.89
C GLY A 27 4.85 -2.48 -17.55
N LEU A 28 6.11 -2.83 -17.32
CA LEU A 28 6.59 -3.40 -16.06
C LEU A 28 6.44 -2.39 -14.91
N VAL A 29 6.83 -1.14 -15.13
CA VAL A 29 6.70 -0.06 -14.12
C VAL A 29 5.23 0.19 -13.78
N VAL A 30 4.36 0.27 -14.79
CA VAL A 30 2.92 0.45 -14.59
C VAL A 30 2.32 -0.75 -13.86
N TYR A 31 2.66 -1.97 -14.27
CA TYR A 31 2.21 -3.19 -13.60
C TYR A 31 2.62 -3.20 -12.13
N TRP A 32 3.87 -2.84 -11.82
CA TRP A 32 4.37 -2.79 -10.45
C TRP A 32 3.66 -1.70 -9.63
N ALA A 33 3.40 -0.54 -10.23
CA ALA A 33 2.64 0.54 -9.60
C ALA A 33 1.19 0.10 -9.29
N VAL A 34 0.48 -0.49 -10.25
CA VAL A 34 -0.92 -0.94 -10.05
C VAL A 34 -1.00 -2.02 -8.96
N ASN A 35 -0.17 -3.05 -9.05
CA ASN A 35 -0.12 -4.13 -8.06
C ASN A 35 0.31 -3.63 -6.66
N PHE A 36 1.06 -2.51 -6.59
CA PHE A 36 1.40 -1.88 -5.32
C PHE A 36 0.20 -1.12 -4.70
N LEU A 37 -0.59 -0.43 -5.53
CA LEU A 37 -1.79 0.28 -5.07
C LEU A 37 -2.94 -0.68 -4.72
N GLU A 38 -2.98 -1.87 -5.32
CA GLU A 38 -4.03 -2.87 -5.14
C GLU A 38 -4.20 -3.29 -3.67
N GLY A 39 -5.43 -3.16 -3.15
CA GLY A 39 -5.74 -3.49 -1.76
C GLY A 39 -5.40 -2.41 -0.71
N THR A 40 -4.89 -1.24 -1.15
CA THR A 40 -4.74 -0.06 -0.28
C THR A 40 -5.94 0.87 -0.38
N ARG A 41 -6.11 1.78 0.60
CA ARG A 41 -7.10 2.87 0.49
C ARG A 41 -6.81 3.77 -0.71
N GLY A 42 -5.53 3.91 -1.08
CA GLY A 42 -5.04 4.63 -2.25
C GLY A 42 -5.62 4.16 -3.59
N GLU A 43 -6.03 2.89 -3.73
CA GLU A 43 -6.64 2.40 -4.98
C GLU A 43 -7.94 3.17 -5.31
N ARG A 44 -8.81 3.34 -4.32
CA ARG A 44 -10.11 4.03 -4.50
C ARG A 44 -9.89 5.52 -4.79
N LEU A 45 -8.93 6.12 -4.10
CA LEU A 45 -8.55 7.52 -4.29
C LEU A 45 -7.98 7.74 -5.71
N PHE A 46 -7.06 6.88 -6.15
CA PHE A 46 -6.46 6.94 -7.49
C PHE A 46 -7.50 6.83 -8.59
N ARG A 47 -8.38 5.82 -8.48
CA ARG A 47 -9.46 5.60 -9.45
C ARG A 47 -10.43 6.78 -9.46
N GLY A 48 -10.75 7.35 -8.29
CA GLY A 48 -11.60 8.53 -8.15
C GLY A 48 -10.99 9.78 -8.80
N ILE A 49 -9.71 10.06 -8.54
CA ILE A 49 -9.01 11.21 -9.14
C ILE A 49 -8.91 11.07 -10.66
N ILE A 50 -8.58 9.88 -11.17
CA ILE A 50 -8.53 9.62 -12.62
C ILE A 50 -9.89 9.88 -13.26
N ILE A 51 -10.97 9.34 -12.69
CA ILE A 51 -12.33 9.55 -13.20
C ILE A 51 -12.69 11.03 -13.16
N LEU A 52 -12.40 11.73 -12.06
CA LEU A 52 -12.72 13.14 -11.89
C LEU A 52 -11.94 14.03 -12.88
N LEU A 53 -10.65 13.77 -13.08
CA LEU A 53 -9.82 14.53 -14.03
C LEU A 53 -10.21 14.25 -15.48
N LEU A 54 -10.42 12.98 -15.87
CA LEU A 54 -10.82 12.62 -17.23
C LEU A 54 -12.23 13.12 -17.56
N SER A 55 -13.21 12.86 -16.70
CA SER A 55 -14.59 13.32 -16.92
C SER A 55 -14.66 14.85 -16.89
N GLY A 56 -14.00 15.50 -15.93
CA GLY A 56 -13.93 16.95 -15.83
C GLY A 56 -13.31 17.57 -17.08
N SER A 57 -12.18 17.04 -17.56
CA SER A 57 -11.51 17.57 -18.76
C SER A 57 -12.33 17.33 -20.03
N MET A 58 -12.97 16.16 -20.15
CA MET A 58 -13.78 15.81 -21.31
C MET A 58 -15.05 16.67 -21.40
N ILE A 59 -15.77 16.85 -20.29
CA ILE A 59 -16.95 17.71 -20.20
C ILE A 59 -16.56 19.16 -20.55
N LEU A 60 -15.47 19.66 -19.97
CA LEU A 60 -15.06 21.04 -20.18
C LEU A 60 -14.63 21.30 -21.63
N LYS A 61 -13.86 20.38 -22.24
CA LYS A 61 -13.49 20.48 -23.67
C LYS A 61 -14.71 20.49 -24.58
N LEU A 62 -15.72 19.66 -24.28
CA LEU A 62 -16.95 19.59 -25.05
C LEU A 62 -17.78 20.88 -24.94
N VAL A 63 -17.95 21.39 -23.72
CA VAL A 63 -18.75 22.60 -23.42
C VAL A 63 -18.06 23.88 -23.91
N ILE A 64 -16.74 24.01 -23.71
CA ILE A 64 -15.97 25.19 -24.16
C ILE A 64 -15.95 25.27 -25.68
N SER A 65 -15.78 24.15 -26.40
CA SER A 65 -15.78 24.17 -27.88
C SER A 65 -17.09 24.67 -28.49
N ARG A 66 -18.19 24.64 -27.73
CA ARG A 66 -19.53 25.04 -28.18
C ARG A 66 -19.92 26.46 -27.78
N PHE A 67 -19.35 27.02 -26.70
CA PHE A 67 -19.86 28.25 -26.08
C PHE A 67 -18.79 29.27 -25.65
N ASP A 68 -17.50 29.00 -25.89
CA ASP A 68 -16.38 29.95 -25.72
C ASP A 68 -16.31 30.67 -24.35
N PHE A 69 -16.51 29.91 -23.27
CA PHE A 69 -16.52 30.44 -21.90
C PHE A 69 -15.12 30.61 -21.30
N ALA A 70 -14.44 31.69 -21.67
CA ALA A 70 -13.09 32.02 -21.17
C ALA A 70 -12.98 32.10 -19.63
N ARG A 71 -14.01 32.61 -18.93
CA ARG A 71 -14.03 32.70 -17.46
C ARG A 71 -14.11 31.32 -16.80
N LEU A 72 -14.86 30.39 -17.38
CA LEU A 72 -15.02 29.03 -16.87
C LEU A 72 -13.72 28.24 -17.04
N GLN A 73 -13.00 28.47 -18.14
CA GLN A 73 -11.66 27.91 -18.36
C GLN A 73 -10.66 28.37 -17.30
N TYR A 74 -10.66 29.67 -16.95
CA TYR A 74 -9.79 30.20 -15.90
C TYR A 74 -10.08 29.57 -14.53
N LEU A 75 -11.36 29.49 -14.15
CA LEU A 75 -11.78 28.85 -12.89
C LEU A 75 -11.41 27.36 -12.84
N TYR A 76 -11.56 26.65 -13.96
CA TYR A 76 -11.19 25.25 -14.05
C TYR A 76 -9.68 25.01 -13.91
N GLY A 77 -8.84 25.89 -14.47
CA GLY A 77 -7.39 25.83 -14.26
C GLY A 77 -7.03 25.91 -12.78
N PHE A 78 -7.66 26.82 -12.03
CA PHE A 78 -7.49 26.91 -10.58
C PHE A 78 -8.02 25.66 -9.85
N PHE A 79 -9.19 25.16 -10.26
CA PHE A 79 -9.76 23.92 -9.71
C PHE A 79 -8.84 22.71 -9.90
N LEU A 80 -8.23 22.55 -11.08
CA LEU A 80 -7.28 21.48 -11.35
C LEU A 80 -6.06 21.52 -10.42
N ILE A 81 -5.51 22.71 -10.19
CA ILE A 81 -4.39 22.90 -9.26
C ILE A 81 -4.81 22.49 -7.84
N LEU A 82 -6.00 22.92 -7.39
CA LEU A 82 -6.53 22.55 -6.07
C LEU A 82 -6.73 21.03 -5.93
N VAL A 83 -7.34 20.40 -6.92
CA VAL A 83 -7.53 18.93 -6.97
C VAL A 83 -6.19 18.21 -6.93
N LEU A 84 -5.18 18.69 -7.67
CA LEU A 84 -3.85 18.10 -7.65
C LEU A 84 -3.20 18.19 -6.27
N ILE A 85 -3.30 19.33 -5.60
CA ILE A 85 -2.78 19.51 -4.24
C ILE A 85 -3.46 18.54 -3.26
N ILE A 86 -4.80 18.48 -3.30
CA ILE A 86 -5.58 17.56 -2.44
C ILE A 86 -5.22 16.11 -2.75
N ALA A 87 -5.08 15.75 -4.02
CA ALA A 87 -4.66 14.43 -4.45
C ALA A 87 -3.30 14.06 -3.86
N VAL A 88 -2.28 14.90 -4.04
CA VAL A 88 -0.93 14.66 -3.50
C VAL A 88 -0.96 14.53 -1.98
N ALA A 89 -1.67 15.42 -1.28
CA ALA A 89 -1.82 15.34 0.18
C ALA A 89 -2.53 14.05 0.62
N ALA A 90 -3.55 13.62 -0.11
CA ALA A 90 -4.29 12.39 0.18
C ALA A 90 -3.48 11.12 -0.13
N PHE A 91 -2.52 11.17 -1.06
CA PHE A 91 -1.54 10.11 -1.35
C PHE A 91 -0.33 10.08 -0.41
N GLN A 92 -0.21 11.05 0.50
CA GLN A 92 0.92 11.13 1.42
C GLN A 92 1.11 9.85 2.25
N PRO A 93 0.07 9.20 2.81
CA PRO A 93 0.21 7.95 3.56
C PRO A 93 0.80 6.82 2.70
N GLU A 94 0.37 6.70 1.45
CA GLU A 94 0.86 5.69 0.51
C GLU A 94 2.34 5.91 0.16
N ILE A 95 2.74 7.15 -0.12
CA ILE A 95 4.14 7.51 -0.37
C ILE A 95 4.99 7.16 0.84
N ARG A 96 4.55 7.52 2.06
CA ARG A 96 5.24 7.17 3.31
C ARG A 96 5.41 5.65 3.42
N ARG A 97 4.34 4.89 3.17
CA ARG A 97 4.37 3.42 3.22
C ARG A 97 5.32 2.81 2.18
N MET A 98 5.39 3.37 0.97
CA MET A 98 6.34 2.96 -0.08
C MET A 98 7.79 3.12 0.40
N LEU A 99 8.14 4.31 0.88
CA LEU A 99 9.49 4.61 1.34
C LEU A 99 9.89 3.72 2.51
N ILE A 100 8.97 3.49 3.46
CA ILE A 100 9.19 2.58 4.57
C ILE A 100 9.44 1.16 4.06
N ARG A 101 8.66 0.67 3.09
CA ARG A 101 8.84 -0.69 2.53
C ARG A 101 10.16 -0.84 1.78
N ILE A 102 10.59 0.18 1.04
CA ILE A 102 11.88 0.20 0.35
C ILE A 102 13.03 0.22 1.36
N GLY A 103 12.92 1.02 2.43
CA GLY A 103 13.91 1.07 3.50
C GLY A 103 13.96 -0.20 4.35
N GLN A 104 12.81 -0.87 4.54
CA GLN A 104 12.70 -2.15 5.27
C GLN A 104 13.02 -3.37 4.41
N ALA A 105 13.19 -3.22 3.09
CA ALA A 105 13.52 -4.33 2.20
C ALA A 105 14.88 -5.02 2.55
N GLY A 106 15.72 -4.38 3.37
CA GLY A 106 16.93 -4.99 3.95
C GLY A 106 16.71 -5.85 5.19
N SER A 107 15.51 -5.85 5.78
CA SER A 107 15.16 -6.63 6.99
C SER A 107 14.19 -7.78 6.73
N PHE A 108 14.04 -8.20 5.46
CA PHE A 108 13.53 -9.53 5.14
C PHE A 108 14.58 -10.57 5.54
N GLY A 109 14.74 -10.76 6.85
CA GLY A 109 15.32 -11.98 7.37
C GLY A 109 14.50 -13.11 6.77
N SER A 110 15.12 -13.90 5.89
CA SER A 110 14.55 -15.15 5.43
C SER A 110 14.39 -16.02 6.68
N SER A 111 13.26 -15.90 7.37
CA SER A 111 12.91 -16.84 8.42
C SER A 111 12.87 -18.19 7.73
N SER A 112 13.84 -19.04 8.07
CA SER A 112 13.93 -20.38 7.51
C SER A 112 12.59 -21.07 7.70
N HIS A 113 12.17 -21.89 6.74
CA HIS A 113 10.89 -22.63 6.81
C HIS A 113 10.71 -23.33 8.17
N HIS A 114 11.82 -23.79 8.76
CA HIS A 114 11.87 -24.40 10.09
C HIS A 114 11.49 -23.44 11.24
N GLN A 115 11.92 -22.18 11.18
CA GLN A 115 11.57 -21.15 12.18
C GLN A 115 10.08 -20.78 12.14
N LEU A 116 9.48 -20.78 10.95
CA LEU A 116 8.03 -20.60 10.82
C LEU A 116 7.26 -21.77 11.42
N THR A 117 7.66 -23.02 11.17
CA THR A 117 7.01 -24.20 11.76
C THR A 117 7.05 -24.13 13.29
N HIS A 118 8.21 -23.84 13.86
CA HIS A 118 8.38 -23.70 15.30
C HIS A 118 7.54 -22.53 15.87
N THR A 119 7.43 -21.42 15.14
CA THR A 119 6.60 -20.28 15.54
C THR A 119 5.12 -20.64 15.62
N VAL A 120 4.64 -21.43 14.65
CA VAL A 120 3.27 -21.94 14.62
C VAL A 120 3.01 -22.87 15.81
N GLU A 121 3.92 -23.79 16.11
CA GLU A 121 3.80 -24.70 17.26
C GLU A 121 3.75 -23.98 18.60
N GLU A 122 4.62 -22.98 18.80
CA GLU A 122 4.63 -22.15 20.02
C GLU A 122 3.34 -21.33 20.14
N THR A 123 2.84 -20.79 19.03
CA THR A 123 1.59 -20.01 19.00
C THR A 123 0.38 -20.89 19.33
N ILE A 124 0.27 -22.09 18.73
CA ILE A 124 -0.80 -23.05 19.03
C ILE A 124 -0.73 -23.46 20.49
N SER A 125 0.47 -23.75 21.00
CA SER A 125 0.68 -24.14 22.41
C SER A 125 0.20 -23.04 23.37
N ALA A 126 0.49 -21.77 23.07
CA ALA A 126 0.00 -20.63 23.85
C ALA A 126 -1.54 -20.54 23.81
N VAL A 127 -2.14 -20.62 22.63
CA VAL A 127 -3.59 -20.51 22.45
C VAL A 127 -4.34 -21.62 23.19
N ILE A 128 -3.84 -22.87 23.15
CA ILE A 128 -4.42 -23.99 23.90
C ILE A 128 -4.37 -23.71 25.41
N ALA A 129 -3.24 -23.22 25.92
CA ALA A 129 -3.07 -22.91 27.34
C ALA A 129 -4.00 -21.76 27.79
N MET A 130 -4.10 -20.70 26.99
CA MET A 130 -4.99 -19.56 27.26
C MET A 130 -6.47 -19.97 27.17
N SER A 131 -6.84 -20.80 26.20
CA SER A 131 -8.20 -21.33 26.05
C SER A 131 -8.64 -22.13 27.28
N LYS A 132 -7.77 -23.02 27.81
CA LYS A 132 -8.05 -23.77 29.05
C LYS A 132 -8.29 -22.86 30.25
N LYS A 133 -7.62 -21.70 30.30
CA LYS A 133 -7.77 -20.69 31.36
C LYS A 133 -8.85 -19.64 31.07
N LYS A 134 -9.56 -19.75 29.94
CA LYS A 134 -10.55 -18.77 29.46
C LYS A 134 -9.98 -17.35 29.36
N THR A 135 -8.71 -17.23 28.97
CA THR A 135 -8.02 -15.96 28.75
C THR A 135 -8.23 -15.51 27.30
N GLY A 136 -8.76 -14.30 27.11
CA GLY A 136 -8.90 -13.69 25.78
C GLY A 136 -7.55 -13.29 25.21
N ALA A 137 -7.35 -13.47 23.91
CA ALA A 137 -6.13 -13.08 23.22
C ALA A 137 -6.44 -12.64 21.78
N ILE A 138 -5.73 -11.60 21.32
CA ILE A 138 -5.82 -11.09 19.94
C ILE A 138 -4.41 -11.14 19.34
N ILE A 139 -4.19 -12.07 18.42
CA ILE A 139 -2.89 -12.29 17.77
C ILE A 139 -3.04 -11.98 16.28
N VAL A 140 -2.27 -11.01 15.79
CA VAL A 140 -2.25 -10.56 14.40
C VAL A 140 -1.00 -11.08 13.72
N ILE A 141 -1.15 -11.76 12.59
CA ILE A 141 -0.02 -12.29 11.81
C ILE A 141 0.19 -11.40 10.59
N GLU A 142 1.31 -10.70 10.55
CA GLU A 142 1.70 -9.89 9.40
C GLU A 142 2.03 -10.79 8.20
N ARG A 143 1.52 -10.42 7.02
CA ARG A 143 1.76 -11.14 5.75
C ARG A 143 2.43 -10.23 4.73
N ARG A 144 1.74 -9.92 3.62
CA ARG A 144 2.28 -9.11 2.52
C ARG A 144 2.20 -7.61 2.79
N VAL A 145 1.18 -7.21 3.55
CA VAL A 145 0.94 -5.82 3.92
C VAL A 145 1.54 -5.60 5.29
N ALA A 146 2.55 -4.74 5.36
CA ALA A 146 3.19 -4.37 6.61
C ALA A 146 2.19 -3.64 7.53
N LEU A 147 2.20 -3.96 8.81
CA LEU A 147 1.32 -3.37 9.82
C LEU A 147 2.00 -2.23 10.60
N GLY A 148 3.06 -1.66 10.03
CA GLY A 148 3.93 -0.65 10.66
C GLY A 148 3.18 0.47 11.40
N GLU A 149 2.16 1.06 10.76
CA GLU A 149 1.35 2.13 11.35
C GLU A 149 0.61 1.72 12.63
N PHE A 150 0.23 0.44 12.77
CA PHE A 150 -0.41 -0.07 13.98
C PHE A 150 0.62 -0.45 15.05
N THR A 151 1.78 -0.98 14.63
CA THR A 151 2.88 -1.32 15.54
C THR A 151 3.56 -0.08 16.14
N GLU A 152 3.53 1.07 15.46
CA GLU A 152 4.08 2.33 15.98
C GLU A 152 3.32 2.87 17.20
N MET A 153 2.04 2.52 17.37
CA MET A 153 1.21 2.93 18.50
C MET A 153 1.31 1.99 19.71
N GLY A 154 1.88 0.80 19.53
CA GLY A 154 2.00 -0.24 20.56
C GLY A 154 3.31 -0.17 21.35
N VAL A 155 3.49 -1.10 22.28
CA VAL A 155 4.74 -1.27 23.03
C VAL A 155 5.66 -2.18 22.22
N LYS A 156 6.82 -1.67 21.78
CA LYS A 156 7.80 -2.49 21.04
C LYS A 156 8.38 -3.57 21.96
N ILE A 157 8.25 -4.83 21.55
CA ILE A 157 8.78 -6.00 22.28
C ILE A 157 10.01 -6.56 21.58
N ASP A 158 9.93 -6.71 20.25
CA ASP A 158 10.97 -7.32 19.40
C ASP A 158 11.59 -8.61 19.98
N ALA A 159 10.75 -9.60 20.30
CA ALA A 159 11.17 -10.87 20.89
C ALA A 159 10.82 -12.07 20.00
N ARG A 160 11.56 -13.19 20.12
CA ARG A 160 11.18 -14.43 19.45
C ARG A 160 9.87 -14.97 19.99
N VAL A 161 9.05 -15.55 19.12
CA VAL A 161 7.78 -16.15 19.52
C VAL A 161 8.03 -17.36 20.42
N LYS A 162 7.52 -17.29 21.65
CA LYS A 162 7.53 -18.35 22.65
C LYS A 162 6.17 -18.42 23.32
N ALA A 163 5.69 -19.63 23.60
CA ALA A 163 4.39 -19.85 24.20
C ALA A 163 4.28 -19.17 25.57
N ALA A 164 5.33 -19.30 26.39
CA ALA A 164 5.40 -18.66 27.69
C ALA A 164 5.26 -17.12 27.60
N LEU A 165 5.93 -16.50 26.63
CA LEU A 165 5.86 -15.04 26.42
C LEU A 165 4.46 -14.60 26.00
N LEU A 166 3.83 -15.30 25.06
CA LEU A 166 2.45 -15.02 24.65
C LEU A 166 1.47 -15.15 25.82
N ILE A 167 1.59 -16.20 26.63
CA ILE A 167 0.77 -16.40 27.83
C ILE A 167 0.97 -15.26 28.84
N THR A 168 2.21 -14.77 29.00
CA THR A 168 2.52 -13.65 29.90
C THR A 168 1.92 -12.34 29.41
N ILE A 169 2.00 -12.06 28.11
CA ILE A 169 1.44 -10.83 27.52
C ILE A 169 -0.07 -10.77 27.75
N PHE A 170 -0.78 -11.87 27.51
CA PHE A 170 -2.24 -11.94 27.68
C PHE A 170 -2.68 -12.28 29.10
N TYR A 171 -1.76 -12.34 30.08
CA TYR A 171 -2.15 -12.66 31.45
C TYR A 171 -3.04 -11.53 32.03
N PRO A 172 -4.23 -11.85 32.58
CA PRO A 172 -5.12 -10.85 33.13
C PRO A 172 -4.44 -10.02 34.24
N GLY A 173 -4.52 -8.69 34.13
CA GLY A 173 -3.91 -7.77 35.08
C GLY A 173 -2.50 -7.29 34.71
N THR A 174 -1.97 -7.67 33.55
CA THR A 174 -0.79 -7.00 32.97
C THR A 174 -1.21 -5.79 32.13
N ALA A 175 -0.33 -4.80 32.01
CA ALA A 175 -0.58 -3.60 31.20
C ALA A 175 -0.70 -3.88 29.70
N LEU A 176 -0.22 -5.04 29.23
CA LEU A 176 -0.23 -5.42 27.81
C LEU A 176 -1.44 -6.27 27.41
N HIS A 177 -2.22 -6.79 28.37
CA HIS A 177 -3.23 -7.81 28.07
C HIS A 177 -4.41 -7.31 27.22
N ASP A 178 -4.69 -6.00 27.24
CA ASP A 178 -5.77 -5.36 26.50
C ASP A 178 -5.39 -4.97 25.06
N LEU A 179 -4.17 -5.29 24.64
CA LEU A 179 -3.64 -4.96 23.32
C LEU A 179 -3.59 -6.19 22.40
N ALA A 180 -3.59 -5.95 21.10
CA ALA A 180 -3.31 -6.97 20.12
C ALA A 180 -1.79 -7.14 19.96
N VAL A 181 -1.34 -8.38 19.85
CA VAL A 181 0.07 -8.70 19.56
C VAL A 181 0.25 -8.87 18.06
N VAL A 182 1.30 -8.27 17.48
CA VAL A 182 1.66 -8.40 16.07
C VAL A 182 2.90 -9.30 15.90
N ILE A 183 2.74 -10.38 15.16
CA ILE A 183 3.81 -11.33 14.82
C ILE A 183 4.21 -11.14 13.36
N HIS A 184 5.52 -11.00 13.12
CA HIS A 184 6.11 -10.98 11.77
C HIS A 184 7.21 -12.04 11.70
N GLY A 185 7.03 -13.03 10.81
CA GLY A 185 7.95 -14.16 10.70
C GLY A 185 7.98 -14.97 12.00
N ASP A 186 9.15 -14.98 12.66
CA ASP A 186 9.41 -15.67 13.92
C ASP A 186 9.48 -14.76 15.17
N ARG A 187 9.09 -13.48 15.02
CA ARG A 187 9.21 -12.47 16.08
C ARG A 187 7.89 -11.75 16.37
N ILE A 188 7.71 -11.42 17.64
CA ILE A 188 6.71 -10.50 18.16
C ILE A 188 7.26 -9.08 18.01
N ILE A 189 6.63 -8.24 17.20
CA ILE A 189 7.06 -6.86 16.96
C ILE A 189 6.59 -5.95 18.10
N ALA A 190 5.28 -5.94 18.34
CA ALA A 190 4.57 -5.05 19.25
C ALA A 190 3.31 -5.71 19.80
#